data_AF-A0A813E437-F1
#
_entry.id   AF-A0A813E437-F1
#
_cell.length_a   1.000
_cell.length_b   1.000
_cell.length_c   1.000
_cell.angle_alpha   90.00
_cell.angle_beta   90.00
_cell.angle_gamma   90.00
#
_symmetry.space_group_name_H-M   'P 1'
#
loop_
_entity.id
_entity.type
_entity.pdbx_description
1 polymer ?
#
loop_
_entity_poly.entity_id
_entity_poly.type
_entity_poly.pdbx_seq_one_letter_code
_entity_poly.pdbx_strand_id
1 'polypeptide(L)'
;MVPATSAVLWLALVGLRVRRIYGKVGYLDLPGGGRMPMSGLGMCTGRHQEDTAQEVFEYLMLGGRHLDDALAYENVAGVGAGVRRAVAAGIPREEIFVTIRIPPSVFGFNSTLEAVEVVFKESELDYVDLLQLHSPLSTVPLPGTSHPELERCETMRRCHEETWRALKQVLGTGLARHLGVANFNAEQMEFLLSLGGPPVAVNQLEFHPWVTSQHRDVVRWCHQHGIAVTAYASLEVFFGFKFGLFKFPRFARRSLFGAATPSSPALWDRPFLANWTVDRVPAAEMEPISQRLEAIAGRLNKTVAQVLLRWAVQQNVSVIPGASSPQHIRENLELFDWELADEDMHFLEHQQPENLTTWRWPFGPHYLEGRYFDEQGVSNFAGYPAGLQYHDVFRYHKKTWLTARSWLLSLGAVCVTFLALCIFCCRRRQSRANVKKD
;
A
#
# COMPACT_ATOMS: atom_id res chain seq x y z
N MET A 1 -13.35 26.24 34.11
CA MET A 1 -12.12 26.59 33.37
C MET A 1 -10.99 25.75 33.94
N VAL A 2 -10.55 24.72 33.24
CA VAL A 2 -9.37 23.94 33.63
C VAL A 2 -8.13 24.79 33.29
N PRO A 3 -7.18 24.99 34.21
CA PRO A 3 -6.08 25.94 33.99
C PRO A 3 -5.17 25.44 32.86
N ALA A 4 -4.76 26.36 31.99
CA ALA A 4 -3.93 26.12 30.81
C ALA A 4 -2.59 25.41 31.12
N THR A 5 -2.16 25.40 32.38
CA THR A 5 -0.96 24.69 32.86
C THR A 5 -1.09 23.17 32.79
N SER A 6 -2.31 22.63 32.91
CA SER A 6 -2.55 21.18 32.87
C SER A 6 -2.40 20.59 31.46
N ALA A 7 -2.80 21.34 30.43
CA ALA A 7 -2.71 20.92 29.04
C ALA A 7 -1.27 20.93 28.52
N VAL A 8 -0.46 21.92 28.93
CA VAL A 8 0.96 22.01 28.56
C VAL A 8 1.77 20.90 29.23
N LEU A 9 1.50 20.57 30.50
CA LEU A 9 2.13 19.42 31.16
C LEU A 9 1.71 18.10 30.53
N TRP A 10 0.45 17.96 30.10
CA TRP A 10 -0.05 16.76 29.41
C TRP A 10 0.63 16.60 28.04
N LEU A 11 0.73 17.67 27.25
CA LEU A 11 1.43 17.66 25.96
C LEU A 11 2.94 17.42 26.12
N ALA A 12 3.57 17.93 27.18
CA ALA A 12 4.98 17.65 27.48
C ALA A 12 5.21 16.21 27.95
N LEU A 13 4.29 15.65 28.77
CA LEU A 13 4.35 14.25 29.20
C LEU A 13 4.00 13.27 28.07
N VAL A 14 3.07 13.62 27.18
CA VAL A 14 2.81 12.90 25.92
C VAL A 14 4.02 13.04 25.01
N GLY A 15 4.58 14.22 24.81
CA GLY A 15 5.80 14.42 24.00
C GLY A 15 7.02 13.66 24.52
N LEU A 16 7.18 13.55 25.85
CA LEU A 16 8.22 12.73 26.49
C LEU A 16 7.92 11.22 26.42
N ARG A 17 6.64 10.81 26.44
CA ARG A 17 6.23 9.40 26.23
C ARG A 17 6.30 8.96 24.77
N VAL A 18 5.96 9.83 23.82
CA VAL A 18 6.00 9.59 22.37
C VAL A 18 7.45 9.47 21.89
N ARG A 19 8.40 10.16 22.54
CA ARG A 19 9.85 9.97 22.32
C ARG A 19 10.39 8.63 22.81
N ARG A 20 9.66 7.90 23.65
CA ARG A 20 10.04 6.55 24.07
C ARG A 20 9.51 5.58 23.03
N ILE A 21 10.24 5.46 21.92
CA ILE A 21 10.09 4.35 20.98
C ILE A 21 10.10 3.07 21.84
N TYR A 22 9.00 2.31 21.83
CA TYR A 22 8.96 1.03 22.51
C TYR A 22 9.89 0.08 21.74
N GLY A 23 11.09 -0.14 22.28
CA GLY A 23 12.05 -1.13 21.78
C GLY A 23 13.07 -0.61 20.77
N LYS A 24 14.08 -1.46 20.49
CA LYS A 24 15.01 -1.25 19.36
C LYS A 24 14.20 -1.33 18.06
N VAL A 25 14.54 -0.51 17.07
CA VAL A 25 13.95 -0.57 15.72
C VAL A 25 15.03 -0.98 14.74
N GLY A 26 14.78 -2.03 13.96
CA GLY A 26 15.64 -2.40 12.83
C GLY A 26 15.34 -1.53 11.63
N TYR A 27 16.36 -1.26 10.81
CA TYR A 27 16.25 -0.48 9.59
C TYR A 27 16.92 -1.21 8.43
N LEU A 28 16.32 -1.12 7.24
CA LEU A 28 16.96 -1.44 5.97
C LEU A 28 17.58 -0.17 5.39
N ASP A 29 18.81 -0.26 4.91
CA ASP A 29 19.39 0.77 4.07
C ASP A 29 18.79 0.69 2.66
N LEU A 30 18.39 1.84 2.11
CA LEU A 30 17.83 1.91 0.77
C LEU A 30 18.91 2.34 -0.25
N PRO A 31 18.92 1.77 -1.46
CA PRO A 31 19.82 2.24 -2.49
C PRO A 31 19.44 3.68 -2.88
N GLY A 32 20.46 4.52 -3.08
CA GLY A 32 20.28 5.97 -3.22
C GLY A 32 20.28 6.73 -1.88
N GLY A 33 20.44 6.03 -0.75
CA GLY A 33 20.52 6.61 0.60
C GLY A 33 19.18 6.59 1.33
N GLY A 34 19.20 6.87 2.63
CA GLY A 34 18.00 6.78 3.48
C GLY A 34 17.82 5.39 4.09
N ARG A 35 16.86 5.29 5.01
CA ARG A 35 16.59 4.07 5.78
C ARG A 35 15.09 3.85 5.93
N MET A 36 14.67 2.59 5.88
CA MET A 36 13.28 2.16 6.04
C MET A 36 13.13 1.29 7.29
N PRO A 37 12.17 1.55 8.21
CA PRO A 37 11.94 0.68 9.36
C PRO A 37 11.54 -0.73 8.94
N MET A 38 12.09 -1.75 9.63
CA MET A 38 11.87 -3.16 9.27
C MET A 38 10.51 -3.72 9.71
N SER A 39 9.77 -3.03 10.59
CA SER A 39 8.41 -3.43 10.98
C SER A 39 7.44 -2.30 10.65
N GLY A 40 6.47 -2.61 9.79
CA GLY A 40 5.43 -1.69 9.34
C GLY A 40 4.02 -2.23 9.56
N LEU A 41 3.03 -1.41 9.22
CA LEU A 41 1.61 -1.74 9.28
C LEU A 41 1.01 -1.73 7.87
N GLY A 42 0.51 -2.89 7.42
CA GLY A 42 -0.17 -3.04 6.14
C GLY A 42 -1.63 -2.60 6.20
N MET A 43 -2.07 -1.84 5.19
CA MET A 43 -3.40 -1.21 5.13
C MET A 43 -4.40 -1.87 4.18
N CYS A 44 -4.11 -3.09 3.72
CA CYS A 44 -5.03 -3.89 2.88
C CYS A 44 -6.22 -4.44 3.70
N THR A 45 -6.99 -3.55 4.33
CA THR A 45 -8.09 -3.91 5.25
C THR A 45 -9.46 -3.59 4.67
N GLY A 46 -9.53 -2.75 3.63
CA GLY A 46 -10.78 -2.30 3.01
C GLY A 46 -11.72 -1.57 3.98
N ARG A 47 -11.16 -1.00 5.05
CA ARG A 47 -11.89 -0.30 6.11
C ARG A 47 -12.32 1.09 5.66
N HIS A 48 -13.31 1.65 6.36
CA HIS A 48 -13.73 3.03 6.14
C HIS A 48 -12.58 4.01 6.47
N GLN A 49 -12.60 5.20 5.85
CA GLN A 49 -11.52 6.19 5.96
C GLN A 49 -11.22 6.59 7.41
N GLU A 50 -12.26 6.80 8.22
CA GLU A 50 -12.11 7.18 9.62
C GLU A 50 -11.50 6.07 10.49
N ASP A 51 -11.91 4.81 10.27
CA ASP A 51 -11.34 3.67 10.98
C ASP A 51 -9.86 3.50 10.61
N THR A 52 -9.53 3.65 9.32
CA THR A 52 -8.14 3.64 8.83
C THR A 52 -7.32 4.76 9.47
N ALA A 53 -7.87 5.98 9.56
CA ALA A 53 -7.20 7.12 10.19
C ALA A 53 -6.93 6.87 11.67
N GLN A 54 -7.87 6.26 12.38
CA GLN A 54 -7.72 5.90 13.79
C GLN A 54 -6.64 4.82 13.99
N GLU A 55 -6.65 3.75 13.17
CA GLU A 55 -5.66 2.67 13.23
C GLU A 55 -4.24 3.17 12.95
N VAL A 56 -4.09 4.01 11.93
CA VAL A 56 -2.81 4.66 11.60
C VAL A 56 -2.33 5.53 12.75
N PHE A 57 -3.21 6.36 13.31
CA PHE A 57 -2.87 7.21 14.45
C PHE A 57 -2.42 6.39 15.65
N GLU A 58 -3.15 5.35 16.02
CA GLU A 58 -2.80 4.46 17.13
C GLU A 58 -1.47 3.75 16.92
N TYR A 59 -1.22 3.21 15.72
CA TYR A 59 0.05 2.58 15.38
C TYR A 59 1.24 3.53 15.57
N LEU A 60 1.12 4.76 15.09
CA LEU A 60 2.18 5.77 15.22
C LEU A 60 2.40 6.18 16.68
N MET A 61 1.32 6.33 17.45
CA MET A 61 1.38 6.65 18.89
C MET A 61 1.96 5.50 19.74
N LEU A 62 1.85 4.25 19.26
CA LEU A 62 2.48 3.08 19.89
C LEU A 62 3.96 2.90 19.52
N GLY A 63 4.52 3.78 18.68
CA GLY A 63 5.94 3.78 18.30
C GLY A 63 6.22 3.22 16.91
N GLY A 64 5.18 2.80 16.17
CA GLY A 64 5.30 2.42 14.77
C GLY A 64 5.72 3.59 13.88
N ARG A 65 6.47 3.31 12.82
CA ARG A 65 7.04 4.33 11.92
C ARG A 65 7.04 3.92 10.44
N HIS A 66 6.44 2.80 10.06
CA HIS A 66 6.36 2.37 8.66
C HIS A 66 4.92 1.98 8.32
N LEU A 67 4.34 2.68 7.35
CA LEU A 67 2.98 2.48 6.87
C LEU A 67 3.04 2.01 5.42
N ASP A 68 2.21 1.03 5.10
CA ASP A 68 2.17 0.42 3.80
C ASP A 68 0.76 0.41 3.22
N ASP A 69 0.58 1.10 2.10
CA ASP A 69 -0.73 1.34 1.48
C ASP A 69 -0.67 1.26 -0.06
N ALA A 70 -1.83 1.21 -0.70
CA ALA A 70 -1.96 1.20 -2.14
C ALA A 70 -3.20 1.98 -2.57
N LEU A 71 -3.12 2.66 -3.72
CA LEU A 71 -4.30 3.34 -4.27
C LEU A 71 -5.47 2.36 -4.52
N ALA A 72 -5.17 1.08 -4.77
CA ALA A 72 -6.16 0.03 -4.94
C ALA A 72 -6.87 -0.39 -3.65
N TYR A 73 -6.39 -0.01 -2.47
CA TYR A 73 -7.03 -0.32 -1.19
C TYR A 73 -8.16 0.67 -0.85
N GLU A 74 -8.27 1.76 -1.63
CA GLU A 74 -9.32 2.78 -1.53
C GLU A 74 -9.40 3.47 -0.15
N ASN A 75 -8.30 3.49 0.63
CA ASN A 75 -8.23 4.08 1.97
C ASN A 75 -7.06 5.07 2.18
N VAL A 76 -6.46 5.54 1.08
CA VAL A 76 -5.35 6.51 1.06
C VAL A 76 -5.68 7.81 1.82
N ALA A 77 -6.93 8.28 1.75
CA ALA A 77 -7.38 9.46 2.50
C ALA A 77 -7.35 9.23 4.02
N GLY A 78 -7.76 8.05 4.48
CA GLY A 78 -7.68 7.62 5.87
C GLY A 78 -6.24 7.53 6.37
N VAL A 79 -5.35 6.91 5.58
CA VAL A 79 -3.91 6.85 5.91
C VAL A 79 -3.32 8.24 6.07
N GLY A 80 -3.58 9.12 5.10
CA GLY A 80 -3.16 10.52 5.17
C GLY A 80 -3.67 11.24 6.42
N ALA A 81 -4.97 11.11 6.72
CA ALA A 81 -5.58 11.73 7.89
C ALA A 81 -4.95 11.23 9.21
N GLY A 82 -4.68 9.93 9.33
CA GLY A 82 -4.01 9.36 10.48
C GLY A 82 -2.57 9.89 10.67
N VAL A 83 -1.82 10.01 9.57
CA VAL A 83 -0.48 10.63 9.58
C VAL A 83 -0.55 12.09 10.03
N ARG A 84 -1.48 12.89 9.49
CA ARG A 84 -1.64 14.30 9.90
C ARG A 84 -2.04 14.43 11.37
N ARG A 85 -2.89 13.54 11.90
CA ARG A 85 -3.23 13.49 13.34
C ARG A 85 -1.98 13.21 14.19
N ALA A 86 -1.15 12.25 13.78
CA ALA A 86 0.08 11.92 14.48
C ALA A 86 1.10 13.08 14.46
N VAL A 87 1.21 13.77 13.32
CA VAL A 87 2.04 14.98 13.19
C VAL A 87 1.55 16.10 14.09
N ALA A 88 0.23 16.35 14.10
CA ALA A 88 -0.38 17.32 15.01
C ALA A 88 -0.21 16.95 16.50
N ALA A 89 -0.08 15.65 16.80
CA ALA A 89 0.22 15.14 18.14
C ALA A 89 1.72 15.16 18.50
N GLY A 90 2.59 15.59 17.58
CA GLY A 90 4.01 15.85 17.83
C GLY A 90 4.99 14.81 17.28
N ILE A 91 4.55 13.86 16.43
CA ILE A 91 5.47 12.95 15.71
C ILE A 91 5.99 13.67 14.45
N PRO A 92 7.32 13.86 14.29
CA PRO A 92 7.85 14.49 13.09
C PRO A 92 7.50 13.69 11.82
N ARG A 93 7.05 14.35 10.75
CA ARG A 93 6.64 13.68 9.50
C ARG A 93 7.80 12.89 8.91
N GLU A 94 9.03 13.40 9.03
CA GLU A 94 10.27 12.77 8.57
C GLU A 94 10.65 11.48 9.32
N GLU A 95 10.02 11.19 10.46
CA GLU A 95 10.19 9.90 11.14
C GLU A 95 9.23 8.82 10.59
N ILE A 96 8.16 9.21 9.88
CA ILE A 96 7.12 8.30 9.41
C ILE A 96 7.43 7.89 7.98
N PHE A 97 7.71 6.62 7.73
CA PHE A 97 7.91 6.07 6.39
C PHE A 97 6.56 5.65 5.79
N VAL A 98 6.11 6.33 4.74
CA VAL A 98 4.84 6.02 4.04
C VAL A 98 5.12 5.43 2.66
N THR A 99 4.62 4.22 2.43
CA THR A 99 4.65 3.53 1.13
C THR A 99 3.28 3.58 0.48
N ILE A 100 3.22 3.99 -0.80
CA ILE A 100 2.00 3.91 -1.63
C ILE A 100 2.30 3.21 -2.96
N ARG A 101 1.38 2.33 -3.39
CA ARG A 101 1.49 1.61 -4.67
C ARG A 101 0.50 2.11 -5.73
N ILE A 102 0.99 2.20 -6.96
CA ILE A 102 0.21 2.50 -8.17
C ILE A 102 -0.26 1.19 -8.82
N PRO A 103 -1.58 0.99 -9.03
CA PRO A 103 -2.10 -0.26 -9.57
C PRO A 103 -1.93 -0.38 -11.09
N PRO A 104 -1.85 -1.62 -11.62
CA PRO A 104 -1.79 -1.94 -13.05
C PRO A 104 -2.81 -1.21 -13.95
N SER A 105 -4.01 -0.95 -13.43
CA SER A 105 -5.12 -0.37 -14.17
C SER A 105 -4.88 1.07 -14.63
N VAL A 106 -3.88 1.75 -14.06
CA VAL A 106 -3.49 3.13 -14.39
C VAL A 106 -2.07 3.22 -14.94
N PHE A 107 -1.49 2.11 -15.40
CA PHE A 107 -0.19 2.14 -16.09
C PHE A 107 -0.28 2.92 -17.42
N GLY A 108 0.87 3.41 -17.88
CA GLY A 108 1.04 4.44 -18.89
C GLY A 108 1.49 5.77 -18.30
N PHE A 109 2.11 6.62 -19.12
CA PHE A 109 2.78 7.82 -18.62
C PHE A 109 1.80 8.84 -18.01
N ASN A 110 0.83 9.32 -18.81
CA ASN A 110 -0.14 10.33 -18.35
C ASN A 110 -1.06 9.78 -17.25
N SER A 111 -1.54 8.54 -17.41
CA SER A 111 -2.38 7.85 -16.43
C SER A 111 -1.68 7.65 -15.07
N THR A 112 -0.38 7.35 -15.09
CA THR A 112 0.41 7.26 -13.85
C THR A 112 0.52 8.62 -13.16
N LEU A 113 0.79 9.69 -13.91
CA LEU A 113 0.87 11.04 -13.34
C LEU A 113 -0.48 11.46 -12.72
N GLU A 114 -1.60 11.22 -13.41
CA GLU A 114 -2.95 11.48 -12.88
C GLU A 114 -3.23 10.67 -11.61
N ALA A 115 -2.83 9.40 -11.57
CA ALA A 115 -3.01 8.56 -10.38
C ALA A 115 -2.18 9.07 -9.20
N VAL A 116 -0.97 9.56 -9.45
CA VAL A 116 -0.12 10.18 -8.42
C VAL A 116 -0.74 11.48 -7.91
N GLU A 117 -1.30 12.31 -8.77
CA GLU A 117 -2.06 13.50 -8.34
C GLU A 117 -3.24 13.14 -7.43
N VAL A 118 -3.98 12.07 -7.75
CA VAL A 118 -5.06 11.56 -6.90
C VAL A 118 -4.53 11.13 -5.53
N VAL A 119 -3.41 10.39 -5.48
CA VAL A 119 -2.77 9.97 -4.22
C VAL A 119 -2.50 11.17 -3.31
N PHE A 120 -1.86 12.22 -3.82
CA PHE A 120 -1.52 13.40 -3.00
C PHE A 120 -2.73 14.26 -2.65
N LYS A 121 -3.70 14.36 -3.55
CA LYS A 121 -4.96 15.06 -3.28
C LYS A 121 -5.77 14.37 -2.18
N GLU A 122 -5.88 13.05 -2.21
CA GLU A 122 -6.67 12.30 -1.23
C GLU A 122 -5.94 12.14 0.10
N SER A 123 -4.64 11.81 0.05
CA SER A 123 -3.84 11.67 1.27
C SER A 123 -3.56 13.01 1.93
N GLU A 124 -3.58 14.13 1.22
CA GLU A 124 -3.14 15.46 1.70
C GLU A 124 -1.77 15.39 2.40
N LEU A 125 -0.85 14.60 1.86
CA LEU A 125 0.55 14.53 2.29
C LEU A 125 1.42 15.35 1.33
N ASP A 126 2.50 15.93 1.85
CA ASP A 126 3.45 16.69 1.01
C ASP A 126 4.38 15.78 0.19
N TYR A 127 4.66 14.57 0.71
CA TYR A 127 5.46 13.55 0.06
C TYR A 127 5.12 12.15 0.60
N VAL A 128 5.51 11.12 -0.16
CA VAL A 128 5.62 9.73 0.31
C VAL A 128 7.08 9.30 0.29
N ASP A 129 7.44 8.39 1.19
CA ASP A 129 8.80 7.92 1.32
C ASP A 129 9.13 6.91 0.22
N LEU A 130 8.15 6.08 -0.16
CA LEU A 130 8.29 5.08 -1.21
C LEU A 130 7.05 5.04 -2.09
N LEU A 131 7.24 5.22 -3.40
CA LEU A 131 6.19 5.06 -4.41
C LEU A 131 6.52 3.83 -5.27
N GLN A 132 5.60 2.89 -5.39
CA GLN A 132 5.89 1.61 -6.05
C GLN A 132 4.90 1.25 -7.16
N LEU A 133 5.37 0.41 -8.09
CA LEU A 133 4.49 -0.38 -8.95
C LEU A 133 3.89 -1.54 -8.16
N HIS A 134 2.56 -1.70 -8.16
CA HIS A 134 1.90 -2.73 -7.36
C HIS A 134 2.10 -4.15 -7.91
N SER A 135 2.26 -4.31 -9.23
CA SER A 135 2.43 -5.60 -9.88
C SER A 135 3.07 -5.41 -11.26
N PRO A 136 3.83 -6.39 -11.78
CA PRO A 136 4.32 -6.38 -13.16
C PRO A 136 3.20 -6.69 -14.17
N LEU A 137 1.98 -6.93 -13.70
CA LEU A 137 0.83 -7.03 -14.58
C LEU A 137 0.44 -5.62 -15.04
N SER A 138 0.13 -5.47 -16.31
CA SER A 138 -0.69 -4.38 -16.82
C SER A 138 -1.92 -5.04 -17.40
N THR A 139 -3.10 -4.52 -17.06
CA THR A 139 -4.30 -4.92 -17.77
C THR A 139 -4.24 -4.32 -19.16
N VAL A 140 -3.55 -4.99 -20.09
CA VAL A 140 -3.71 -4.70 -21.51
C VAL A 140 -5.19 -4.98 -21.81
N PRO A 141 -5.98 -4.00 -22.28
CA PRO A 141 -7.29 -4.30 -22.82
C PRO A 141 -7.13 -5.38 -23.89
N LEU A 142 -8.00 -6.38 -23.86
CA LEU A 142 -8.12 -7.28 -24.99
C LEU A 142 -8.34 -6.44 -26.27
N PRO A 143 -7.79 -6.85 -27.42
CA PRO A 143 -8.10 -6.25 -28.71
C PRO A 143 -9.64 -6.11 -28.86
N GLY A 144 -10.12 -4.88 -29.05
CA GLY A 144 -11.56 -4.58 -29.14
C GLY A 144 -12.23 -4.06 -27.87
N THR A 145 -11.53 -4.01 -26.72
CA THR A 145 -12.02 -3.30 -25.52
C THR A 145 -11.50 -1.87 -25.50
N SER A 146 -12.13 -1.02 -26.29
CA SER A 146 -11.84 0.40 -26.35
C SER A 146 -12.19 1.07 -25.02
N HIS A 147 -11.17 1.41 -24.23
CA HIS A 147 -11.22 2.60 -23.39
C HIS A 147 -10.61 3.74 -24.20
N PRO A 148 -11.41 4.55 -24.91
CA PRO A 148 -10.90 5.48 -25.92
C PRO A 148 -10.10 6.66 -25.35
N GLU A 149 -10.07 6.83 -24.03
CA GLU A 149 -9.54 8.02 -23.36
C GLU A 149 -8.29 7.77 -22.51
N LEU A 150 -7.83 6.53 -22.41
CA LEU A 150 -6.55 6.21 -21.78
C LEU A 150 -5.64 5.72 -22.91
N GLU A 151 -4.57 6.45 -23.21
CA GLU A 151 -3.45 5.96 -24.03
C GLU A 151 -2.88 4.72 -23.35
N ARG A 152 -3.51 3.57 -23.57
CA ARG A 152 -3.04 2.31 -23.03
C ARG A 152 -1.86 1.90 -23.88
N CYS A 153 -0.70 1.79 -23.24
CA CYS A 153 0.53 1.48 -23.94
C CYS A 153 0.34 0.14 -24.68
N GLU A 154 0.72 0.14 -25.96
CA GLU A 154 0.41 -0.93 -26.92
C GLU A 154 0.85 -2.33 -26.47
N THR A 155 1.88 -2.41 -25.62
CA THR A 155 2.44 -3.65 -25.06
C THR A 155 2.73 -3.50 -23.57
N MET A 156 2.84 -4.62 -22.86
CA MET A 156 3.25 -4.64 -21.44
C MET A 156 4.60 -3.98 -21.22
N ARG A 157 5.55 -4.25 -22.12
CA ARG A 157 6.88 -3.64 -22.13
C ARG A 157 6.78 -2.13 -22.15
N ARG A 158 5.97 -1.60 -23.07
CA ARG A 158 5.74 -0.16 -23.20
C ARG A 158 4.99 0.39 -21.98
N CYS A 159 4.05 -0.35 -21.39
CA CYS A 159 3.40 0.05 -20.13
C CYS A 159 4.42 0.26 -19.01
N HIS A 160 5.31 -0.71 -18.79
CA HIS A 160 6.35 -0.59 -17.77
C HIS A 160 7.32 0.54 -18.06
N GLU A 161 7.74 0.69 -19.31
CA GLU A 161 8.64 1.78 -19.72
C GLU A 161 8.01 3.16 -19.47
N GLU A 162 6.80 3.38 -19.96
CA GLU A 162 6.09 4.66 -19.84
C GLU A 162 5.72 4.97 -18.38
N THR A 163 5.29 3.97 -17.61
CA THR A 163 5.01 4.16 -16.19
C THR A 163 6.30 4.44 -15.41
N TRP A 164 7.39 3.71 -15.66
CA TRP A 164 8.65 3.98 -14.98
C TRP A 164 9.18 5.37 -15.33
N ARG A 165 9.01 5.81 -16.59
CA ARG A 165 9.31 7.18 -17.02
C ARG A 165 8.49 8.22 -16.25
N ALA A 166 7.20 7.98 -16.01
CA ALA A 166 6.36 8.87 -15.19
C ALA A 166 6.83 8.91 -13.73
N LEU A 167 7.12 7.75 -13.13
CA LEU A 167 7.62 7.68 -11.76
C LEU A 167 8.98 8.39 -11.60
N LYS A 168 9.87 8.31 -12.59
CA LYS A 168 11.11 9.09 -12.63
C LYS A 168 10.85 10.60 -12.60
N GLN A 169 9.83 11.08 -13.33
CA GLN A 169 9.44 12.48 -13.27
C GLN A 169 8.91 12.86 -11.89
N VAL A 170 8.09 12.02 -11.27
CA VAL A 170 7.56 12.23 -9.90
C VAL A 170 8.69 12.26 -8.86
N LEU A 171 9.70 11.42 -9.00
CA LEU A 171 10.88 11.47 -8.14
C LEU A 171 11.59 12.83 -8.23
N GLY A 172 11.69 13.40 -9.45
CA GLY A 172 12.29 14.72 -9.69
C GLY A 172 11.53 15.90 -9.08
N THR A 173 10.26 15.73 -8.70
CA THR A 173 9.48 16.78 -8.01
C THR A 173 9.60 16.74 -6.49
N GLY A 174 10.18 15.67 -5.92
CA GLY A 174 10.27 15.46 -4.48
C GLY A 174 8.99 14.90 -3.84
N LEU A 175 7.95 14.63 -4.64
CA LEU A 175 6.72 14.00 -4.16
C LEU A 175 6.94 12.57 -3.65
N ALA A 176 7.87 11.83 -4.27
CA ALA A 176 8.37 10.55 -3.77
C ALA A 176 9.85 10.69 -3.43
N ARG A 177 10.33 10.04 -2.35
CA ARG A 177 11.77 9.97 -2.02
C ARG A 177 12.47 8.78 -2.65
N HIS A 178 11.77 7.66 -2.74
CA HIS A 178 12.24 6.41 -3.33
C HIS A 178 11.20 5.84 -4.29
N LEU A 179 11.69 5.10 -5.29
CA LEU A 179 10.85 4.32 -6.19
C LEU A 179 11.07 2.84 -5.94
N GLY A 180 10.02 2.03 -6.04
CA GLY A 180 10.11 0.58 -5.90
C GLY A 180 9.12 -0.16 -6.75
N VAL A 181 9.05 -1.47 -6.54
CA VAL A 181 8.09 -2.36 -7.18
C VAL A 181 7.56 -3.38 -6.18
N ALA A 182 6.50 -4.09 -6.57
CA ALA A 182 5.97 -5.22 -5.85
C ALA A 182 5.64 -6.34 -6.82
N ASN A 183 5.92 -7.58 -6.42
CA ASN A 183 5.65 -8.80 -7.18
C ASN A 183 6.51 -8.97 -8.44
N PHE A 184 7.70 -8.37 -8.51
CA PHE A 184 8.59 -8.50 -9.68
C PHE A 184 9.57 -9.66 -9.49
N ASN A 185 9.75 -10.50 -10.52
CA ASN A 185 10.82 -11.50 -10.61
C ASN A 185 12.14 -10.90 -11.13
N ALA A 186 13.20 -11.70 -11.15
CA ALA A 186 14.53 -11.26 -11.58
C ALA A 186 14.55 -10.72 -13.02
N GLU A 187 13.93 -11.41 -13.98
CA GLU A 187 13.90 -10.99 -15.40
C GLU A 187 13.17 -9.65 -15.59
N GLN A 188 12.04 -9.47 -14.90
CA GLN A 188 11.26 -8.22 -14.86
C GLN A 188 12.09 -7.06 -14.28
N MET A 189 12.83 -7.34 -13.22
CA MET A 189 13.71 -6.38 -12.57
C MET A 189 14.89 -5.99 -13.46
N GLU A 190 15.54 -6.95 -14.13
CA GLU A 190 16.63 -6.70 -15.07
C GLU A 190 16.21 -5.75 -16.19
N PHE A 191 15.01 -5.95 -16.76
CA PHE A 191 14.48 -5.01 -17.73
C PHE A 191 14.27 -3.61 -17.13
N LEU A 192 13.64 -3.51 -15.96
CA LEU A 192 13.36 -2.20 -15.36
C LEU A 192 14.66 -1.44 -15.08
N LEU A 193 15.70 -2.15 -14.60
CA LEU A 193 17.04 -1.62 -14.40
C LEU A 193 17.71 -1.21 -15.73
N SER A 194 17.46 -1.96 -16.82
CA SER A 194 17.98 -1.63 -18.16
C SER A 194 17.44 -0.30 -18.72
N LEU A 195 16.29 0.18 -18.23
CA LEU A 195 15.74 1.49 -18.60
C LEU A 195 16.52 2.67 -18.00
N GLY A 196 17.44 2.38 -17.06
CA GLY A 196 18.26 3.35 -16.36
C GLY A 196 17.48 4.34 -15.49
N GLY A 197 18.23 5.16 -14.76
CA GLY A 197 17.71 6.19 -13.86
C GLY A 197 17.91 5.84 -12.38
N PRO A 198 17.01 6.26 -11.48
CA PRO A 198 17.14 6.03 -10.05
C PRO A 198 17.07 4.53 -9.72
N PRO A 199 17.70 4.10 -8.61
CA PRO A 199 17.67 2.70 -8.20
C PRO A 199 16.25 2.26 -7.85
N VAL A 200 15.96 0.98 -8.06
CA VAL A 200 14.78 0.35 -7.47
C VAL A 200 15.08 0.10 -6.01
N ALA A 201 14.42 0.85 -5.12
CA ALA A 201 14.72 0.83 -3.69
C ALA A 201 14.25 -0.43 -2.98
N VAL A 202 13.04 -0.87 -3.32
CA VAL A 202 12.38 -1.99 -2.66
C VAL A 202 11.66 -2.84 -3.70
N ASN A 203 11.81 -4.16 -3.60
CA ASN A 203 10.89 -5.12 -4.20
C ASN A 203 10.06 -5.76 -3.09
N GLN A 204 8.76 -5.51 -3.10
CA GLN A 204 7.86 -6.08 -2.11
C GLN A 204 7.25 -7.39 -2.61
N LEU A 205 7.37 -8.45 -1.81
CA LEU A 205 7.04 -9.81 -2.20
C LEU A 205 6.22 -10.50 -1.12
N GLU A 206 5.48 -11.52 -1.52
CA GLU A 206 4.96 -12.50 -0.57
C GLU A 206 6.16 -13.21 0.06
N PHE A 207 6.29 -13.17 1.38
CA PHE A 207 7.41 -13.82 2.05
C PHE A 207 7.11 -14.25 3.48
N HIS A 208 7.19 -15.56 3.70
CA HIS A 208 6.96 -16.27 4.96
C HIS A 208 7.50 -17.70 4.83
N PRO A 209 7.61 -18.49 5.92
CA PRO A 209 8.22 -19.83 5.89
C PRO A 209 7.73 -20.79 4.79
N TRP A 210 6.46 -20.68 4.40
CA TRP A 210 5.81 -21.56 3.42
C TRP A 210 5.89 -21.11 1.95
N VAL A 211 6.53 -19.98 1.61
CA VAL A 211 6.66 -19.56 0.19
C VAL A 211 7.51 -20.53 -0.59
N THR A 212 7.33 -20.62 -1.91
CA THR A 212 8.11 -21.49 -2.81
C THR A 212 9.60 -21.13 -2.87
N SER A 213 10.44 -22.05 -3.37
CA SER A 213 11.89 -21.81 -3.57
C SER A 213 12.16 -20.58 -4.45
N GLN A 214 11.30 -20.30 -5.42
CA GLN A 214 11.41 -19.15 -6.31
C GLN A 214 11.24 -17.81 -5.59
N HIS A 215 10.31 -17.71 -4.64
CA HIS A 215 10.21 -16.50 -3.82
C HIS A 215 11.51 -16.26 -3.07
N ARG A 216 12.12 -17.33 -2.52
CA ARG A 216 13.43 -17.27 -1.86
C ARG A 216 14.54 -16.88 -2.84
N ASP A 217 14.52 -17.40 -4.07
CA ASP A 217 15.48 -17.04 -5.13
C ASP A 217 15.38 -15.56 -5.50
N VAL A 218 14.17 -15.01 -5.64
CA VAL A 218 13.98 -13.59 -5.94
C VAL A 218 14.44 -12.72 -4.77
N VAL A 219 14.19 -13.12 -3.52
CA VAL A 219 14.73 -12.41 -2.34
C VAL A 219 16.27 -12.40 -2.36
N ARG A 220 16.90 -13.56 -2.58
CA ARG A 220 18.36 -13.66 -2.72
C ARG A 220 18.88 -12.78 -3.86
N TRP A 221 18.21 -12.79 -4.99
CA TRP A 221 18.55 -11.95 -6.15
C TRP A 221 18.46 -10.47 -5.79
N CYS A 222 17.40 -10.02 -5.11
CA CYS A 222 17.27 -8.64 -4.65
C CYS A 222 18.42 -8.23 -3.72
N HIS A 223 18.78 -9.07 -2.75
CA HIS A 223 19.92 -8.80 -1.86
C HIS A 223 21.25 -8.69 -2.61
N GLN A 224 21.51 -9.57 -3.58
CA GLN A 224 22.71 -9.53 -4.42
C GLN A 224 22.83 -8.23 -5.23
N HIS A 225 21.69 -7.58 -5.54
CA HIS A 225 21.62 -6.33 -6.29
C HIS A 225 21.47 -5.09 -5.39
N GLY A 226 21.55 -5.24 -4.07
CA GLY A 226 21.40 -4.13 -3.13
C GLY A 226 19.99 -3.54 -3.05
N ILE A 227 18.98 -4.35 -3.38
CA ILE A 227 17.57 -3.97 -3.37
C ILE A 227 16.95 -4.49 -2.06
N ALA A 228 16.31 -3.60 -1.30
CA ALA A 228 15.63 -3.99 -0.07
C ALA A 228 14.37 -4.82 -0.39
N VAL A 229 13.96 -5.68 0.54
CA VAL A 229 12.78 -6.53 0.39
C VAL A 229 11.81 -6.27 1.53
N THR A 230 10.54 -6.11 1.17
CA THR A 230 9.41 -6.04 2.11
C THR A 230 8.50 -7.25 1.93
N ALA A 231 8.23 -7.99 3.00
CA ALA A 231 7.34 -9.13 3.07
C ALA A 231 5.89 -8.69 3.34
N TYR A 232 5.01 -8.91 2.36
CA TYR A 232 3.56 -8.93 2.61
C TYR A 232 3.08 -10.35 2.92
N ALA A 233 1.84 -10.46 3.45
CA ALA A 233 1.22 -11.72 3.87
C ALA A 233 2.06 -12.54 4.86
N SER A 234 2.97 -11.90 5.60
CA SER A 234 3.98 -12.53 6.47
C SER A 234 3.41 -13.43 7.58
N LEU A 235 2.11 -13.32 7.87
CA LEU A 235 1.39 -14.11 8.87
C LEU A 235 0.24 -14.94 8.27
N GLU A 236 -0.21 -14.64 7.05
CA GLU A 236 -1.54 -15.02 6.58
C GLU A 236 -1.74 -16.51 6.40
N VAL A 237 -0.70 -17.20 5.94
CA VAL A 237 -0.71 -18.66 5.75
C VAL A 237 -0.91 -19.39 7.08
N PHE A 238 -0.18 -19.00 8.13
CA PHE A 238 -0.29 -19.64 9.44
C PHE A 238 -1.68 -19.44 10.07
N PHE A 239 -2.17 -18.19 10.07
CA PHE A 239 -3.48 -17.89 10.65
C PHE A 239 -4.64 -18.42 9.80
N GLY A 240 -4.47 -18.46 8.47
CA GLY A 240 -5.36 -19.12 7.54
C GLY A 240 -5.52 -20.60 7.89
N PHE A 241 -4.41 -21.33 8.11
CA PHE A 241 -4.44 -22.74 8.51
C PHE A 241 -5.03 -22.95 9.91
N LYS A 242 -4.57 -22.20 10.90
CA LYS A 242 -4.92 -22.43 12.31
C LYS A 242 -6.36 -22.06 12.64
N PHE A 243 -6.90 -21.02 12.00
CA PHE A 243 -8.23 -20.49 12.35
C PHE A 243 -9.26 -20.66 11.23
N GLY A 244 -8.91 -21.32 10.12
CA GLY A 244 -9.78 -21.40 8.94
C GLY A 244 -10.11 -20.04 8.34
N LEU A 245 -9.23 -19.05 8.56
CA LEU A 245 -9.37 -17.66 8.13
C LEU A 245 -9.12 -17.46 6.62
N PHE A 246 -9.08 -18.53 5.83
CA PHE A 246 -9.13 -18.46 4.35
C PHE A 246 -10.40 -17.79 3.81
N LYS A 247 -11.35 -17.48 4.69
CA LYS A 247 -12.36 -16.47 4.42
C LYS A 247 -11.83 -15.14 4.94
N PHE A 248 -11.50 -14.22 4.03
CA PHE A 248 -11.65 -12.79 4.33
C PHE A 248 -12.96 -12.64 5.10
N PRO A 249 -12.99 -11.96 6.27
CA PRO A 249 -14.21 -11.84 7.02
C PRO A 249 -15.27 -11.28 6.08
N ARG A 250 -16.28 -12.11 5.76
CA ARG A 250 -17.55 -11.60 5.24
C ARG A 250 -18.03 -10.67 6.32
N PHE A 251 -17.78 -9.37 6.17
CA PHE A 251 -18.17 -8.37 7.15
C PHE A 251 -19.68 -8.48 7.30
N ALA A 252 -20.10 -9.13 8.38
CA ALA A 252 -21.49 -9.23 8.73
C ALA A 252 -21.95 -7.80 9.00
N ARG A 253 -22.88 -7.30 8.17
CA ARG A 253 -23.62 -6.06 8.41
C ARG A 253 -24.10 -6.04 9.85
N ARG A 254 -23.47 -5.22 10.69
CA ARG A 254 -24.04 -4.85 11.99
C ARG A 254 -24.28 -3.35 11.96
N SER A 255 -25.41 -2.96 11.38
CA SER A 255 -25.94 -1.60 11.56
C SER A 255 -26.48 -1.51 12.99
N LEU A 256 -25.93 -0.63 13.82
CA LEU A 256 -26.57 -0.30 15.10
C LEU A 256 -27.61 0.79 14.94
N PHE A 257 -27.51 1.72 13.97
CA PHE A 257 -28.58 2.68 13.68
C PHE A 257 -28.51 3.18 12.22
N GLY A 258 -29.66 3.19 11.53
CA GLY A 258 -29.89 3.97 10.30
C GLY A 258 -29.52 3.29 8.98
N ALA A 259 -30.50 3.18 8.09
CA ALA A 259 -30.37 2.58 6.77
C ALA A 259 -29.35 3.34 5.89
N ALA A 260 -28.30 2.64 5.45
CA ALA A 260 -27.40 3.12 4.41
C ALA A 260 -27.97 2.79 3.02
N THR A 261 -28.01 3.79 2.15
CA THR A 261 -28.31 3.67 0.72
C THR A 261 -27.25 2.81 0.00
N PRO A 262 -27.60 2.10 -1.08
CA PRO A 262 -26.70 1.16 -1.74
C PRO A 262 -25.74 1.91 -2.68
N SER A 263 -24.58 2.33 -2.17
CA SER A 263 -23.48 2.81 -3.03
C SER A 263 -22.33 1.81 -3.03
N SER A 264 -22.21 1.12 -4.17
CA SER A 264 -21.14 0.18 -4.56
C SER A 264 -21.04 -1.12 -3.75
N PRO A 265 -20.98 -2.31 -4.39
CA PRO A 265 -20.44 -3.49 -3.72
C PRO A 265 -19.02 -3.15 -3.28
N ALA A 266 -18.66 -3.49 -2.04
CA ALA A 266 -17.29 -3.33 -1.57
C ALA A 266 -16.33 -4.06 -2.54
N LEU A 267 -15.06 -3.67 -2.59
CA LEU A 267 -14.01 -4.37 -3.36
C LEU A 267 -14.15 -5.91 -3.24
N TRP A 268 -14.58 -6.36 -2.06
CA TRP A 268 -14.80 -7.72 -1.54
C TRP A 268 -16.06 -8.46 -2.02
N ASP A 269 -17.04 -7.77 -2.60
CA ASP A 269 -18.24 -8.38 -3.17
C ASP A 269 -18.03 -8.77 -4.66
N ARG A 270 -16.81 -8.61 -5.18
CA ARG A 270 -16.48 -8.92 -6.58
C ARG A 270 -16.04 -10.39 -6.73
N PRO A 271 -16.48 -11.10 -7.79
CA PRO A 271 -16.09 -12.48 -8.07
C PRO A 271 -14.57 -12.69 -8.24
N PHE A 272 -13.80 -11.61 -8.45
CA PHE A 272 -12.33 -11.60 -8.46
C PHE A 272 -11.72 -12.12 -7.15
N LEU A 273 -12.33 -11.86 -5.99
CA LEU A 273 -11.84 -12.29 -4.67
C LEU A 273 -12.29 -13.70 -4.27
N ALA A 274 -13.30 -14.25 -4.94
CA ALA A 274 -13.78 -15.60 -4.70
C ALA A 274 -12.78 -16.70 -5.15
N ASN A 275 -11.81 -16.34 -6.01
CA ASN A 275 -10.74 -17.22 -6.47
C ASN A 275 -9.46 -17.15 -5.62
N TRP A 276 -9.41 -16.29 -4.59
CA TRP A 276 -8.27 -16.22 -3.68
C TRP A 276 -8.43 -17.33 -2.64
N THR A 277 -7.92 -18.51 -2.95
CA THR A 277 -7.86 -19.64 -2.04
C THR A 277 -6.41 -19.99 -1.78
N VAL A 278 -5.97 -19.91 -0.52
CA VAL A 278 -4.81 -20.69 -0.08
C VAL A 278 -5.24 -22.15 -0.17
N ASP A 279 -4.42 -23.00 -0.77
CA ASP A 279 -4.73 -24.43 -0.80
C ASP A 279 -4.90 -24.93 0.65
N ARG A 280 -6.00 -25.63 0.93
CA ARG A 280 -6.26 -26.15 2.27
C ARG A 280 -5.23 -27.24 2.57
N VAL A 281 -4.24 -26.93 3.39
CA VAL A 281 -3.42 -27.97 4.02
C VAL A 281 -4.30 -28.72 5.01
N PRO A 282 -4.32 -30.06 4.96
CA PRO A 282 -5.00 -30.84 5.98
C PRO A 282 -4.51 -30.45 7.38
N ALA A 283 -5.42 -30.25 8.33
CA ALA A 283 -5.05 -29.88 9.70
C ALA A 283 -4.02 -30.84 10.33
N ALA A 284 -4.08 -32.13 9.95
CA ALA A 284 -3.13 -33.15 10.39
C ALA A 284 -1.67 -32.88 9.95
N GLU A 285 -1.46 -32.25 8.81
CA GLU A 285 -0.12 -31.89 8.32
C GLU A 285 0.40 -30.60 8.99
N MET A 286 -0.50 -29.68 9.36
CA MET A 286 -0.15 -28.43 10.04
C MET A 286 0.04 -28.57 11.55
N GLU A 287 -0.55 -29.58 12.17
CA GLU A 287 -0.48 -29.81 13.62
C GLU A 287 0.96 -29.94 14.14
N PRO A 288 1.84 -30.82 13.59
CA PRO A 288 3.22 -30.92 14.08
C PRO A 288 4.01 -29.62 13.89
N ILE A 289 3.75 -28.90 12.81
CA ILE A 289 4.38 -27.59 12.53
C ILE A 289 3.92 -26.57 13.57
N SER A 290 2.63 -26.55 13.88
CA SER A 290 2.03 -25.63 14.87
C SER A 290 2.57 -25.91 16.27
N GLN A 291 2.68 -27.17 16.67
CA GLN A 291 3.27 -27.56 17.96
C GLN A 291 4.74 -27.14 18.06
N ARG A 292 5.51 -27.29 16.96
CA ARG A 292 6.91 -26.85 16.94
C ARG A 292 7.03 -25.33 17.05
N LEU A 293 6.17 -24.58 16.35
CA LEU A 293 6.11 -23.11 16.45
C LEU A 293 5.75 -22.66 17.88
N GLU A 294 4.79 -23.32 18.52
CA GLU A 294 4.39 -23.04 19.90
C GLU A 294 5.52 -23.36 20.89
N ALA A 295 6.28 -24.44 20.67
CA ALA A 295 7.45 -24.75 21.47
C ALA A 295 8.56 -23.70 21.35
N ILE A 296 8.83 -23.21 20.13
CA ILE A 296 9.79 -22.11 19.88
C ILE A 296 9.32 -20.84 20.58
N ALA A 297 8.06 -20.46 20.37
CA ALA A 297 7.44 -19.28 20.96
C ALA A 297 7.47 -19.33 22.50
N GLY A 298 7.12 -20.47 23.10
CA GLY A 298 7.17 -20.69 24.54
C GLY A 298 8.58 -20.61 25.12
N ARG A 299 9.58 -21.20 24.46
CA ARG A 299 10.99 -21.10 24.89
C ARG A 299 11.51 -19.67 24.87
N LEU A 300 11.07 -18.86 23.91
CA LEU A 300 11.50 -17.47 23.76
C LEU A 300 10.63 -16.46 24.55
N ASN A 301 9.54 -16.93 25.18
CA ASN A 301 8.51 -16.09 25.76
C ASN A 301 7.98 -15.03 24.76
N LYS A 302 7.67 -15.49 23.54
CA LYS A 302 7.14 -14.70 22.42
C LYS A 302 5.87 -15.34 21.88
N THR A 303 5.16 -14.63 21.00
CA THR A 303 4.02 -15.20 20.26
C THR A 303 4.49 -15.92 19.00
N VAL A 304 3.66 -16.81 18.44
CA VAL A 304 3.96 -17.42 17.14
C VAL A 304 4.06 -16.37 16.03
N ALA A 305 3.25 -15.32 16.08
CA ALA A 305 3.36 -14.20 15.14
C ALA A 305 4.74 -13.54 15.21
N GLN A 306 5.24 -13.28 16.41
CA GLN A 306 6.59 -12.74 16.62
C GLN A 306 7.67 -13.66 16.06
N VAL A 307 7.56 -14.99 16.24
CA VAL A 307 8.47 -15.98 15.64
C VAL A 307 8.48 -15.88 14.11
N LEU A 308 7.31 -15.84 13.47
CA LEU A 308 7.19 -15.77 12.01
C LEU A 308 7.71 -14.43 11.44
N LEU A 309 7.41 -13.31 12.10
CA LEU A 309 7.91 -12.00 11.70
C LEU A 309 9.42 -11.89 11.89
N ARG A 310 9.94 -12.40 13.01
CA ARG A 310 11.37 -12.39 13.31
C ARG A 310 12.17 -13.20 12.29
N TRP A 311 11.61 -14.31 11.81
CA TRP A 311 12.22 -15.11 10.76
C TRP A 311 12.51 -14.31 9.49
N ALA A 312 11.56 -13.49 9.02
CA ALA A 312 11.79 -12.61 7.88
C ALA A 312 12.79 -11.48 8.21
N VAL A 313 12.64 -10.84 9.38
CA VAL A 313 13.54 -9.77 9.83
C VAL A 313 14.99 -10.22 9.93
N GLN A 314 15.26 -11.44 10.44
CA GLN A 314 16.63 -12.00 10.51
C GLN A 314 17.26 -12.29 9.15
N GLN A 315 16.45 -12.39 8.10
CA GLN A 315 16.91 -12.53 6.72
C GLN A 315 17.05 -11.18 6.02
N ASN A 316 17.08 -10.07 6.77
CA ASN A 316 17.15 -8.72 6.20
C ASN A 316 15.95 -8.40 5.28
N VAL A 317 14.76 -8.85 5.67
CA VAL A 317 13.49 -8.58 5.00
C VAL A 317 12.56 -7.85 5.97
N SER A 318 12.07 -6.67 5.60
CA SER A 318 11.09 -5.94 6.43
C SER A 318 9.71 -6.56 6.34
N VAL A 319 8.87 -6.41 7.35
CA VAL A 319 7.54 -7.01 7.44
C VAL A 319 6.46 -5.95 7.61
N ILE A 320 5.27 -6.18 7.05
CA ILE A 320 4.13 -5.25 7.12
C ILE A 320 2.83 -5.97 7.55
N PRO A 321 2.81 -6.64 8.72
CA PRO A 321 1.60 -7.33 9.19
C PRO A 321 0.45 -6.34 9.40
N GLY A 322 -0.76 -6.71 8.97
CA GLY A 322 -1.98 -5.99 9.31
C GLY A 322 -2.39 -6.24 10.77
N ALA A 323 -2.74 -5.20 11.51
CA ALA A 323 -3.23 -5.32 12.88
C ALA A 323 -4.09 -4.12 13.29
N SER A 324 -5.25 -4.35 13.90
CA SER A 324 -6.12 -3.30 14.47
C SER A 324 -6.23 -3.36 15.99
N SER A 325 -5.54 -4.30 16.65
CA SER A 325 -5.50 -4.42 18.11
C SER A 325 -4.24 -3.75 18.65
N PRO A 326 -4.33 -2.85 19.64
CA PRO A 326 -3.16 -2.24 20.28
C PRO A 326 -2.18 -3.26 20.87
N GLN A 327 -2.66 -4.43 21.29
CA GLN A 327 -1.81 -5.52 21.77
C GLN A 327 -1.00 -6.12 20.63
N HIS A 328 -1.65 -6.53 19.53
CA HIS A 328 -0.95 -7.12 18.38
C HIS A 328 0.02 -6.12 17.74
N ILE A 329 -0.33 -4.83 17.69
CA ILE A 329 0.57 -3.78 17.21
C ILE A 329 1.85 -3.76 18.06
N ARG A 330 1.73 -3.76 19.39
CA ARG A 330 2.91 -3.79 20.29
C ARG A 330 3.73 -5.06 20.09
N GLU A 331 3.10 -6.23 20.04
CA GLU A 331 3.78 -7.50 19.80
C GLU A 331 4.55 -7.50 18.47
N ASN A 332 3.94 -6.97 17.39
CA ASN A 332 4.54 -6.88 16.06
C ASN A 332 5.69 -5.85 15.96
N LEU A 333 5.80 -4.91 16.90
CA LEU A 333 6.92 -3.96 17.00
C LEU A 333 8.10 -4.53 17.80
N GLU A 334 7.85 -5.46 18.72
CA GLU A 334 8.84 -6.07 19.62
C GLU A 334 9.63 -7.23 18.96
N LEU A 335 10.34 -6.93 17.87
CA LEU A 335 11.04 -7.92 17.04
C LEU A 335 12.58 -7.84 17.08
N PHE A 336 13.20 -6.90 17.81
CA PHE A 336 14.60 -6.54 17.57
C PHE A 336 15.55 -6.73 18.77
N ASP A 337 15.03 -7.16 19.92
CA ASP A 337 15.77 -7.39 21.16
C ASP A 337 16.05 -8.87 21.46
N TRP A 338 15.73 -9.77 20.53
CA TRP A 338 15.92 -11.22 20.63
C TRP A 338 16.16 -11.81 19.23
N GLU A 339 16.59 -13.08 19.17
CA GLU A 339 16.80 -13.80 17.92
C GLU A 339 16.35 -15.27 18.00
N LEU A 340 16.01 -15.82 16.84
CA LEU A 340 15.82 -17.23 16.59
C LEU A 340 17.19 -17.89 16.43
N ALA A 341 17.34 -19.07 17.04
CA ALA A 341 18.54 -19.89 16.87
C ALA A 341 18.60 -20.46 15.45
N ASP A 342 19.81 -20.82 15.00
CA ASP A 342 20.04 -21.39 13.66
C ASP A 342 19.16 -22.63 13.40
N GLU A 343 18.95 -23.47 14.42
CA GLU A 343 18.07 -24.64 14.32
C GLU A 343 16.61 -24.27 14.04
N ASP A 344 16.11 -23.18 14.64
CA ASP A 344 14.74 -22.71 14.43
C ASP A 344 14.59 -22.04 13.06
N MET A 345 15.60 -21.25 12.66
CA MET A 345 15.69 -20.65 11.32
C MET A 345 15.69 -21.74 10.24
N HIS A 346 16.50 -22.79 10.44
CA HIS A 346 16.60 -23.93 9.54
C HIS A 346 15.27 -24.70 9.48
N PHE A 347 14.63 -24.96 10.62
CA PHE A 347 13.31 -25.56 10.66
C PHE A 347 12.33 -24.76 9.81
N LEU A 348 12.20 -23.45 10.04
CA LEU A 348 11.28 -22.57 9.31
C LEU A 348 11.57 -22.46 7.81
N GLU A 349 12.84 -22.51 7.41
CA GLU A 349 13.23 -22.50 6.00
C GLU A 349 12.75 -23.76 5.23
N HIS A 350 12.64 -24.89 5.92
CA HIS A 350 12.28 -26.19 5.34
C HIS A 350 10.81 -26.56 5.56
N GLN A 351 9.93 -25.57 5.73
CA GLN A 351 8.48 -25.79 5.89
C GLN A 351 7.68 -25.73 4.58
N GLN A 352 8.33 -25.76 3.41
CA GLN A 352 7.62 -25.87 2.14
C GLN A 352 7.05 -27.28 1.97
N PRO A 353 5.74 -27.48 1.95
CA PRO A 353 5.19 -28.74 1.49
C PRO A 353 5.11 -28.73 -0.04
N GLU A 354 5.36 -29.89 -0.64
CA GLU A 354 5.58 -30.07 -2.09
C GLU A 354 4.41 -29.57 -2.97
N ASN A 355 3.22 -29.36 -2.39
CA ASN A 355 2.00 -28.99 -3.12
C ASN A 355 1.33 -27.70 -2.61
N LEU A 356 1.97 -26.89 -1.76
CA LEU A 356 1.35 -25.64 -1.31
C LEU A 356 1.64 -24.48 -2.23
N THR A 357 0.56 -23.84 -2.64
CA THR A 357 0.59 -22.51 -3.22
C THR A 357 -0.07 -21.58 -2.20
N THR A 358 0.76 -20.75 -1.57
CA THR A 358 0.37 -19.96 -0.40
C THR A 358 -0.56 -18.81 -0.74
N TRP A 359 -0.52 -18.35 -2.00
CA TRP A 359 -1.61 -17.66 -2.64
C TRP A 359 -1.80 -18.14 -4.07
N ARG A 360 -3.00 -18.67 -4.37
CA ARG A 360 -3.53 -18.55 -5.72
C ARG A 360 -4.06 -17.14 -5.87
N TRP A 361 -3.20 -16.24 -6.33
CA TRP A 361 -3.71 -15.04 -7.00
C TRP A 361 -4.71 -15.50 -8.07
N PRO A 362 -5.64 -14.65 -8.52
CA PRO A 362 -6.32 -14.85 -9.79
C PRO A 362 -5.33 -15.05 -10.96
N PHE A 363 -4.03 -14.84 -10.75
CA PHE A 363 -2.95 -15.09 -11.71
C PHE A 363 -2.13 -16.36 -11.40
N GLY A 364 -2.56 -17.16 -10.43
CA GLY A 364 -1.97 -18.45 -10.06
C GLY A 364 -0.73 -18.37 -9.16
N PRO A 365 -0.19 -19.54 -8.76
CA PRO A 365 1.00 -19.68 -7.90
C PRO A 365 2.30 -19.16 -8.51
N HIS A 366 2.26 -18.85 -9.81
CA HIS A 366 3.39 -18.85 -10.72
C HIS A 366 3.69 -17.44 -11.25
N TYR A 367 3.26 -16.38 -10.56
CA TYR A 367 3.48 -15.00 -11.01
C TYR A 367 4.99 -14.64 -11.09
N LEU A 368 5.84 -15.38 -10.39
CA LEU A 368 7.29 -15.31 -10.50
C LEU A 368 7.90 -16.24 -11.56
N GLU A 369 7.14 -17.23 -12.07
CA GLU A 369 7.61 -18.24 -13.07
C GLU A 369 7.40 -17.83 -14.53
N GLY A 370 6.56 -16.82 -14.77
CA GLY A 370 6.26 -16.36 -16.12
C GLY A 370 7.49 -15.76 -16.79
N ARG A 371 7.78 -16.21 -18.03
CA ARG A 371 8.66 -15.47 -18.94
C ARG A 371 8.13 -14.05 -19.09
N TYR A 372 9.03 -13.07 -18.98
CA TYR A 372 8.67 -11.66 -18.83
C TYR A 372 7.72 -11.16 -19.93
N PHE A 373 7.96 -11.61 -21.16
CA PHE A 373 7.12 -11.36 -22.33
C PHE A 373 7.07 -12.65 -23.16
N ASP A 374 5.91 -13.03 -23.68
CA ASP A 374 5.85 -13.90 -24.86
C ASP A 374 6.39 -13.14 -26.10
N GLU A 375 6.55 -13.85 -27.22
CA GLU A 375 7.05 -13.27 -28.48
C GLU A 375 6.18 -12.09 -29.00
N GLN A 376 5.00 -11.87 -28.42
CA GLN A 376 4.09 -10.77 -28.72
C GLN A 376 4.10 -9.64 -27.66
N GLY A 377 4.94 -9.71 -26.62
CA GLY A 377 5.04 -8.66 -25.60
C GLY A 377 3.96 -8.75 -24.51
N VAL A 378 3.28 -9.89 -24.37
CA VAL A 378 2.26 -10.14 -23.34
C VAL A 378 2.86 -11.04 -22.26
N SER A 379 2.65 -10.74 -20.98
CA SER A 379 3.08 -11.65 -19.92
C SER A 379 2.32 -12.97 -20.08
N ASN A 380 3.04 -14.08 -20.17
CA ASN A 380 2.48 -15.39 -20.50
C ASN A 380 1.63 -15.96 -19.35
N PHE A 381 0.43 -15.42 -19.13
CA PHE A 381 -0.63 -16.02 -18.31
C PHE A 381 -1.59 -16.77 -19.24
N ALA A 382 -1.07 -17.78 -19.93
CA ALA A 382 -1.86 -18.67 -20.77
C ALA A 382 -2.78 -19.54 -19.89
N GLY A 383 -3.99 -19.05 -19.64
CA GLY A 383 -4.99 -19.82 -18.88
C GLY A 383 -6.29 -19.09 -18.53
N TYR A 384 -6.42 -17.80 -18.83
CA TYR A 384 -7.61 -17.04 -18.43
C TYR A 384 -8.71 -17.01 -19.50
N PRO A 385 -9.97 -17.31 -19.13
CA PRO A 385 -11.11 -16.97 -19.97
C PRO A 385 -11.22 -15.45 -20.07
N ALA A 386 -11.40 -14.94 -21.29
CA ALA A 386 -11.61 -13.53 -21.57
C ALA A 386 -12.80 -12.98 -20.74
N GLY A 387 -12.54 -12.26 -19.65
CA GLY A 387 -13.64 -11.71 -18.85
C GLY A 387 -13.32 -11.11 -17.48
N LEU A 388 -12.17 -11.39 -16.85
CA LEU A 388 -11.84 -10.83 -15.54
C LEU A 388 -11.19 -9.45 -15.67
N GLN A 389 -12.03 -8.42 -15.47
CA GLN A 389 -11.69 -7.02 -15.64
C GLN A 389 -11.34 -6.36 -14.29
N TYR A 390 -10.15 -5.78 -14.17
CA TYR A 390 -9.76 -4.86 -13.08
C TYR A 390 -10.47 -3.48 -13.18
N HIS A 391 -11.40 -3.35 -14.13
CA HIS A 391 -11.88 -2.10 -14.71
C HIS A 391 -12.92 -1.34 -13.88
N ASP A 392 -13.42 -1.95 -12.81
CA ASP A 392 -14.54 -1.41 -12.03
C ASP A 392 -14.12 -0.56 -10.84
N VAL A 393 -12.82 -0.44 -10.55
CA VAL A 393 -12.32 0.41 -9.45
C VAL A 393 -12.36 1.90 -9.83
N PHE A 394 -12.09 2.26 -11.09
CA PHE A 394 -11.95 3.67 -11.51
C PHE A 394 -13.23 4.29 -12.11
N ARG A 395 -14.33 3.54 -12.19
CA ARG A 395 -15.59 4.03 -12.78
C ARG A 395 -16.29 5.10 -11.91
N TYR A 396 -15.96 5.17 -10.62
CA TYR A 396 -16.58 6.11 -9.68
C TYR A 396 -15.99 7.52 -9.76
N HIS A 397 -14.66 7.65 -9.92
CA HIS A 397 -13.96 8.94 -9.88
C HIS A 397 -14.09 9.78 -11.16
N LYS A 398 -14.36 9.17 -12.34
CA LYS A 398 -14.57 9.93 -13.59
C LYS A 398 -15.91 10.70 -13.62
N LYS A 399 -16.96 10.16 -13.00
CA LYS A 399 -18.28 10.82 -12.94
C LYS A 399 -18.25 12.10 -12.09
N THR A 400 -17.45 12.11 -11.03
CA THR A 400 -17.21 13.31 -10.20
C THR A 400 -16.27 14.30 -10.90
N TRP A 401 -15.38 13.84 -11.79
CA TRP A 401 -14.42 14.71 -12.50
C TRP A 401 -15.06 15.55 -13.62
N LEU A 402 -15.91 14.96 -14.46
CA LEU A 402 -16.64 15.71 -15.51
C LEU A 402 -17.66 16.70 -14.91
N THR A 403 -18.25 16.35 -13.77
CA THR A 403 -19.14 17.25 -13.04
C THR A 403 -18.36 18.35 -12.32
N ALA A 404 -17.25 18.04 -11.63
CA ALA A 404 -16.44 19.06 -10.93
C ALA A 404 -15.77 20.06 -11.89
N ARG A 405 -15.28 19.60 -13.06
CA ARG A 405 -14.70 20.49 -14.08
C ARG A 405 -15.76 21.40 -14.71
N SER A 406 -16.97 20.90 -14.94
CA SER A 406 -18.13 21.69 -15.35
C SER A 406 -18.54 22.71 -14.28
N TRP A 407 -18.52 22.33 -13.00
CA TRP A 407 -18.84 23.21 -11.87
C TRP A 407 -17.79 24.31 -11.65
N LEU A 408 -16.50 24.00 -11.75
CA LEU A 408 -15.41 24.98 -11.61
C LEU A 408 -15.37 25.98 -12.77
N LEU A 409 -15.64 25.54 -14.00
CA LEU A 409 -15.79 26.43 -15.16
C LEU A 409 -17.05 27.32 -15.03
N SER A 410 -18.14 26.78 -14.47
CA SER A 410 -19.38 27.55 -14.21
C SER A 410 -19.20 28.56 -13.08
N LEU A 411 -18.51 28.21 -12.00
CA LEU A 411 -18.17 29.13 -10.89
C LEU A 411 -17.19 30.21 -11.35
N GLY A 412 -16.19 29.86 -12.17
CA GLY A 412 -15.30 30.83 -12.80
C GLY A 412 -16.03 31.84 -13.68
N ALA A 413 -16.99 31.39 -14.50
CA ALA A 413 -17.81 32.28 -15.32
C ALA A 413 -18.74 33.19 -14.48
N VAL A 414 -19.36 32.66 -13.42
CA VAL A 414 -20.21 33.43 -12.49
C VAL A 414 -19.39 34.46 -11.72
N CYS A 415 -18.20 34.12 -11.23
CA CYS A 415 -17.30 35.07 -10.56
C CYS A 415 -16.82 36.19 -11.48
N VAL A 416 -16.49 35.90 -12.74
CA VAL A 416 -16.07 36.92 -13.72
C VAL A 416 -17.24 37.84 -14.08
N THR A 417 -18.46 37.31 -14.18
CA THR A 417 -19.66 38.09 -14.49
C THR A 417 -20.08 38.97 -13.29
N PHE A 418 -19.95 38.46 -12.07
CA PHE A 418 -20.18 39.25 -10.84
C PHE A 418 -19.13 40.36 -10.67
N LEU A 419 -17.84 40.08 -10.92
CA LEU A 419 -16.80 41.11 -10.86
C LEU A 419 -17.05 42.19 -11.93
N ALA A 420 -17.43 41.81 -13.15
CA ALA A 420 -17.75 42.76 -14.22
C ALA A 420 -18.98 43.63 -13.89
N LEU A 421 -20.03 43.06 -13.31
CA LEU A 421 -21.21 43.78 -12.84
C LEU A 421 -20.90 44.71 -11.66
N CYS A 422 -20.07 44.28 -10.71
CA CYS A 422 -19.61 45.12 -9.61
C CYS A 422 -18.76 46.29 -10.12
N ILE A 423 -17.84 46.07 -11.06
CA ILE A 423 -17.01 47.12 -11.68
C ILE A 423 -17.89 48.09 -12.48
N PHE A 424 -18.89 47.59 -13.22
CA PHE A 424 -19.83 48.41 -13.97
C PHE A 424 -20.73 49.26 -13.07
N CYS A 425 -21.26 48.68 -11.97
CA CYS A 425 -22.03 49.40 -10.96
C CYS A 425 -21.19 50.44 -10.20
N CYS A 426 -19.91 50.15 -9.92
CA CYS A 426 -19.00 51.10 -9.28
C CYS A 426 -18.69 52.29 -10.20
N ARG A 427 -18.44 52.04 -11.50
CA ARG A 427 -18.23 53.09 -12.51
C ARG A 427 -19.49 53.96 -12.73
N ARG A 428 -20.69 53.37 -12.71
CA ARG A 428 -21.97 54.13 -12.78
C ARG A 428 -22.25 54.96 -11.53
N ARG A 429 -21.82 54.51 -10.34
CA ARG A 429 -21.91 55.32 -9.10
C ARG A 429 -20.93 56.49 -9.12
N GLN A 430 -19.70 56.30 -9.61
CA GLN A 430 -18.73 57.39 -9.76
C GLN A 430 -19.17 58.41 -10.82
N SER A 431 -19.75 57.99 -11.95
CA SER A 431 -20.25 58.93 -12.96
C SER A 431 -21.47 59.74 -12.49
N ARG A 432 -22.35 59.16 -11.66
CA ARG A 432 -23.47 59.88 -11.03
C ARG A 432 -23.05 60.80 -9.87
N ALA A 433 -21.92 60.53 -9.23
CA ALA A 433 -21.37 61.38 -8.18
C ALA A 433 -20.68 62.64 -8.74
N ASN A 434 -20.08 62.56 -9.94
CA ASN A 434 -19.45 63.71 -10.60
C ASN A 434 -20.45 64.66 -11.29
N VAL A 435 -21.66 64.22 -11.63
CA VAL A 435 -22.70 65.09 -12.23
C VAL A 435 -23.47 65.92 -11.18
N LYS A 436 -23.19 65.74 -9.88
CA LYS A 436 -23.78 66.53 -8.78
C LYS A 436 -22.80 67.54 -8.15
N LYS A 437 -21.66 67.81 -8.81
CA LYS A 437 -20.63 68.70 -8.29
C LYS A 437 -20.20 69.83 -9.25
N ASP A 438 -20.95 70.06 -10.33
CA ASP A 438 -20.87 71.27 -11.16
C ASP A 438 -22.20 72.03 -11.10
#